data_AF-A0A7X7NMC1-F1
#
_entry.id   AF-A0A7X7NMC1-F1
#
_cell.length_a   1.000
_cell.length_b   1.000
_cell.length_c   1.000
_cell.angle_alpha   90.00
_cell.angle_beta   90.00
_cell.angle_gamma   90.00
#
_symmetry.space_group_name_H-M   'P 1'
#
loop_
_entity.id
_entity.type
_entity.pdbx_description
1 polymer ?
#
loop_
_entity_poly.entity_id
_entity_poly.type
_entity_poly.pdbx_seq_one_letter_code
_entity_poly.pdbx_strand_id
1 'polypeptide(L)'
;DGDASNQVIWFVDARPEEQADPTPQAFAVIDQWMANIDANPELGVAGNKPAAAVDSCFATDGTPIASGPDVWDGVLDDGAPGECTQQFPIYSSSRRVAGGPYEGGVWKCTTQPVMRAVNQGLYGEWEPTRAEIRRLKEIFPSGVCDFSRPDAGKPRNL
;
A
#
# COMPACT_ATOMS: atom_id res chain seq x y z
N ASP A 1 0.56 17.94 -3.24
CA ASP A 1 0.02 18.41 -1.95
C ASP A 1 0.46 17.53 -0.76
N GLY A 2 1.18 16.43 -0.99
CA GLY A 2 1.83 15.68 0.10
C GLY A 2 0.88 14.81 0.93
N ASP A 3 -0.42 14.87 0.66
CA ASP A 3 -1.44 13.96 1.18
C ASP A 3 -2.10 13.14 0.05
N ALA A 4 -2.86 12.13 0.44
CA ALA A 4 -3.66 11.28 -0.47
C ALA A 4 -5.15 11.69 -0.45
N SER A 5 -5.45 12.94 -0.11
CA SER A 5 -6.83 13.40 0.08
C SER A 5 -7.67 13.36 -1.20
N ASN A 6 -7.04 13.22 -2.37
CA ASN A 6 -7.66 13.07 -3.67
C ASN A 6 -7.81 11.59 -4.12
N GLN A 7 -7.41 10.63 -3.31
CA GLN A 7 -7.59 9.20 -3.58
C GLN A 7 -8.86 8.68 -2.89
N VAL A 8 -9.52 7.71 -3.51
CA VAL A 8 -10.64 6.94 -2.97
C VAL A 8 -10.45 5.48 -3.40
N ILE A 9 -10.62 4.55 -2.49
CA ILE A 9 -10.41 3.11 -2.71
C ILE A 9 -11.75 2.39 -2.60
N TRP A 10 -12.20 1.86 -3.75
CA TRP A 10 -13.34 0.97 -3.84
C TRP A 10 -12.88 -0.44 -4.21
N PHE A 11 -13.36 -1.44 -3.48
CA PHE A 11 -13.04 -2.84 -3.77
C PHE A 11 -14.32 -3.69 -3.82
N VAL A 12 -14.51 -4.43 -4.91
CA VAL A 12 -15.64 -5.36 -5.07
C VAL A 12 -15.11 -6.77 -4.97
N ASP A 13 -15.74 -7.63 -4.17
CA ASP A 13 -15.37 -9.04 -4.15
C ASP A 13 -15.61 -9.66 -5.54
N ALA A 14 -14.66 -10.46 -6.01
CA ALA A 14 -14.73 -11.13 -7.31
C ALA A 14 -14.70 -12.65 -7.16
N ARG A 15 -15.00 -13.16 -5.96
CA ARG A 15 -15.00 -14.59 -5.65
C ARG A 15 -16.42 -15.15 -5.60
N PRO A 16 -16.64 -16.37 -6.12
CA PRO A 16 -15.69 -17.15 -6.93
C PRO A 16 -15.51 -16.58 -8.34
N GLU A 17 -16.39 -15.66 -8.76
CA GLU A 17 -16.38 -14.98 -10.05
C GLU A 17 -16.90 -13.55 -9.89
N GLU A 18 -16.58 -12.68 -10.85
CA GLU A 18 -17.04 -11.29 -10.88
C GLU A 18 -18.52 -11.23 -11.31
N GLN A 19 -19.37 -10.57 -10.51
CA GLN A 19 -20.80 -10.39 -10.83
C GLN A 19 -21.22 -8.92 -10.89
N ALA A 20 -20.40 -8.00 -10.38
CA ALA A 20 -20.66 -6.57 -10.37
C ALA A 20 -19.45 -5.78 -10.87
N ASP A 21 -19.70 -4.79 -11.72
CA ASP A 21 -18.72 -3.84 -12.22
C ASP A 21 -19.00 -2.45 -11.61
N PRO A 22 -18.12 -1.92 -10.73
CA PRO A 22 -18.31 -0.60 -10.12
C PRO A 22 -17.92 0.55 -11.07
N THR A 23 -17.35 0.26 -12.25
CA THR A 23 -16.80 1.26 -13.17
C THR A 23 -17.82 2.34 -13.57
N PRO A 24 -19.08 2.01 -13.95
CA PRO A 24 -20.06 3.03 -14.29
C PRO A 24 -20.38 3.97 -13.11
N GLN A 25 -20.47 3.43 -11.89
CA GLN A 25 -20.71 4.22 -10.68
C GLN A 25 -19.50 5.10 -10.37
N ALA A 26 -18.27 4.57 -10.48
CA ALA A 26 -17.06 5.33 -10.27
C ALA A 26 -16.94 6.51 -11.26
N PHE A 27 -17.32 6.31 -12.53
CA PHE A 27 -17.37 7.40 -13.51
C PHE A 27 -18.38 8.48 -13.14
N ALA A 28 -19.57 8.10 -12.67
CA ALA A 28 -20.56 9.09 -12.20
C ALA A 28 -20.04 9.91 -11.00
N VAL A 29 -19.30 9.28 -10.08
CA VAL A 29 -18.66 9.96 -8.94
C VAL A 29 -17.57 10.92 -9.41
N ILE A 30 -16.71 10.50 -10.33
CA ILE A 30 -15.67 11.38 -10.89
C ILE A 30 -16.29 12.53 -11.69
N ASP A 31 -17.32 12.28 -12.50
CA ASP A 31 -18.02 13.32 -13.26
C ASP A 31 -18.61 14.39 -12.32
N GLN A 32 -19.31 13.96 -11.27
CA GLN A 32 -19.82 14.88 -10.24
C GLN A 32 -18.70 15.64 -9.53
N TRP A 33 -17.57 14.98 -9.25
CA TRP A 33 -16.43 15.64 -8.61
C TRP A 33 -15.82 16.71 -9.51
N MET A 34 -15.65 16.41 -10.81
CA MET A 34 -15.17 17.39 -11.79
C MET A 34 -16.13 18.57 -11.94
N ALA A 35 -17.45 18.32 -11.95
CA ALA A 35 -18.46 19.37 -11.97
C ALA A 35 -18.41 20.25 -10.71
N ASN A 36 -18.19 19.67 -9.53
CA ASN A 36 -18.02 20.42 -8.29
C ASN A 36 -16.77 21.32 -8.35
N ILE A 37 -15.65 20.79 -8.86
CA ILE A 37 -14.39 21.54 -9.02
C ILE A 37 -14.57 22.71 -9.99
N ASP A 38 -15.24 22.51 -11.12
CA ASP A 38 -15.52 23.58 -12.09
C ASP A 38 -16.37 24.70 -11.47
N ALA A 39 -17.35 24.33 -10.64
CA ALA A 39 -18.22 25.29 -9.96
C ALA A 39 -17.55 26.01 -8.78
N ASN A 40 -16.63 25.38 -8.06
CA ASN A 40 -16.01 25.89 -6.83
C ASN A 40 -14.48 25.66 -6.81
N PRO A 41 -13.72 26.25 -7.76
CA PRO A 41 -12.30 25.98 -7.91
C PRO A 41 -11.46 26.34 -6.66
N GLU A 42 -11.93 27.29 -5.85
CA GLU A 42 -11.27 27.73 -4.62
C GLU A 42 -11.23 26.68 -3.51
N LEU A 43 -12.11 25.67 -3.55
CA LEU A 43 -12.12 24.56 -2.58
C LEU A 43 -11.06 23.48 -2.88
N GLY A 44 -10.40 23.57 -4.05
CA GLY A 44 -9.41 22.59 -4.50
C GLY A 44 -10.02 21.20 -4.74
N VAL A 45 -9.16 20.20 -4.93
CA VAL A 45 -9.61 18.83 -5.27
C VAL A 45 -10.33 18.19 -4.08
N ALA A 46 -9.70 18.18 -2.90
CA ALA A 46 -10.26 17.52 -1.71
C ALA A 46 -11.57 18.14 -1.23
N GLY A 47 -11.67 19.49 -1.23
CA GLY A 47 -12.87 20.20 -0.78
C GLY A 47 -14.10 20.01 -1.69
N ASN A 48 -13.89 19.57 -2.93
CA ASN A 48 -14.95 19.33 -3.89
C ASN A 48 -15.43 17.86 -3.96
N LYS A 49 -14.92 16.98 -3.08
CA LYS A 49 -15.33 15.56 -3.08
C LYS A 49 -16.85 15.42 -2.91
N PRO A 50 -17.55 14.71 -3.82
CA PRO A 50 -18.95 14.39 -3.60
C PRO A 50 -19.11 13.41 -2.44
N ALA A 51 -20.29 13.35 -1.83
CA ALA A 51 -20.55 12.47 -0.68
C ALA A 51 -20.28 10.98 -0.96
N ALA A 52 -20.44 10.55 -2.22
CA ALA A 52 -20.14 9.20 -2.65
C ALA A 52 -18.63 8.91 -2.78
N ALA A 53 -17.76 9.92 -2.83
CA ALA A 53 -16.30 9.75 -2.93
C ALA A 53 -15.68 9.40 -1.56
N VAL A 54 -16.14 8.29 -0.98
CA VAL A 54 -15.69 7.72 0.30
C VAL A 54 -15.16 6.32 0.06
N ASP A 55 -14.11 5.94 0.78
CA ASP A 55 -13.56 4.59 0.74
C ASP A 55 -14.64 3.56 1.07
N SER A 56 -14.67 2.46 0.32
CA SER A 56 -15.76 1.49 0.40
C SER A 56 -15.33 0.11 -0.08
N CYS A 57 -16.05 -0.91 0.39
CA CYS A 57 -15.98 -2.23 -0.20
C CYS A 57 -17.36 -2.85 -0.36
N PHE A 58 -17.46 -3.77 -1.33
CA PHE A 58 -18.72 -4.34 -1.78
C PHE A 58 -18.60 -5.86 -1.89
N ALA A 59 -19.72 -6.56 -1.69
CA ALA A 59 -19.82 -7.99 -1.93
C ALA A 59 -19.82 -8.29 -3.43
N THR A 60 -19.79 -9.57 -3.78
CA THR A 60 -19.69 -10.02 -5.17
C THR A 60 -20.79 -9.50 -6.09
N ASP A 61 -22.00 -9.32 -5.55
CA ASP A 61 -23.17 -8.77 -6.24
C ASP A 61 -23.21 -7.24 -6.27
N GLY A 62 -22.17 -6.57 -5.76
CA GLY A 62 -22.08 -5.11 -5.68
C GLY A 62 -22.79 -4.49 -4.47
N THR A 63 -23.35 -5.29 -3.55
CA THR A 63 -23.95 -4.75 -2.33
C THR A 63 -22.89 -4.14 -1.41
N PRO A 64 -23.11 -2.96 -0.80
CA PRO A 64 -22.14 -2.36 0.11
C PRO A 64 -21.92 -3.24 1.34
N ILE A 65 -20.65 -3.46 1.68
CA ILE A 65 -20.24 -4.10 2.94
C ILE A 65 -19.99 -3.01 3.97
N ALA A 66 -19.07 -2.09 3.66
CA ALA A 66 -18.73 -0.96 4.52
C ALA A 66 -18.28 0.25 3.70
N SER A 67 -18.48 1.44 4.26
CA SER A 67 -18.05 2.73 3.69
C SER A 67 -17.68 3.68 4.82
N GLY A 68 -16.52 4.31 4.73
CA GLY A 68 -16.04 5.20 5.80
C GLY A 68 -14.55 5.50 5.72
N PRO A 69 -14.06 6.47 6.51
CA PRO A 69 -12.64 6.86 6.51
C PRO A 69 -11.71 5.82 7.14
N ASP A 70 -12.25 4.89 7.92
CA ASP A 70 -11.55 3.90 8.74
C ASP A 70 -11.71 2.46 8.23
N VAL A 71 -12.46 2.25 7.14
CA VAL A 71 -12.77 0.90 6.65
C VAL A 71 -11.54 0.13 6.17
N TRP A 72 -10.48 0.85 5.78
CA TRP A 72 -9.19 0.29 5.36
C TRP A 72 -8.08 0.42 6.41
N ASP A 73 -8.40 0.78 7.65
CA ASP A 73 -7.43 0.84 8.75
C ASP A 73 -6.72 -0.50 8.94
N GLY A 74 -5.50 -0.48 9.49
CA GLY A 74 -4.68 -1.67 9.73
C GLY A 74 -4.02 -2.27 8.48
N VAL A 75 -4.14 -1.65 7.31
CA VAL A 75 -3.43 -2.10 6.08
C VAL A 75 -1.96 -1.67 6.09
N LEU A 76 -1.69 -0.42 6.51
CA LEU A 76 -0.37 0.22 6.43
C LEU A 76 0.32 0.39 7.79
N ASP A 77 -0.36 0.04 8.87
CA ASP A 77 0.11 0.19 10.25
C ASP A 77 -0.31 -1.00 11.12
N ASP A 78 0.12 -0.98 12.39
CA ASP A 78 -0.20 -2.00 13.39
C ASP A 78 -1.56 -1.75 14.10
N GLY A 79 -2.41 -0.91 13.51
CA GLY A 79 -3.74 -0.59 14.03
C GLY A 79 -4.74 -1.75 13.90
N ALA A 80 -5.91 -1.58 14.53
CA ALA A 80 -7.00 -2.55 14.37
C ALA A 80 -7.52 -2.51 12.92
N PRO A 81 -7.75 -3.68 12.28
CA PRO A 81 -8.19 -3.70 10.90
C PRO A 81 -9.62 -3.18 10.77
N GLY A 82 -9.84 -2.27 9.83
CA GLY A 82 -11.18 -1.82 9.43
C GLY A 82 -12.02 -2.94 8.82
N GLU A 83 -13.32 -2.72 8.66
CA GLU A 83 -14.25 -3.76 8.18
C GLU A 83 -13.88 -4.27 6.77
N CYS A 84 -13.47 -3.37 5.87
CA CYS A 84 -12.99 -3.77 4.55
C CYS A 84 -11.63 -4.49 4.60
N THR A 85 -10.71 -4.07 5.47
CA THR A 85 -9.43 -4.79 5.71
C THR A 85 -9.66 -6.22 6.19
N GLN A 86 -10.66 -6.44 7.07
CA GLN A 86 -11.01 -7.77 7.56
C GLN A 86 -11.58 -8.65 6.44
N GLN A 87 -12.42 -8.08 5.56
CA GLN A 87 -13.03 -8.81 4.45
C GLN A 87 -12.02 -9.14 3.33
N PHE A 88 -11.04 -8.26 3.12
CA PHE A 88 -10.01 -8.38 2.08
C PHE A 88 -8.61 -8.39 2.67
N PRO A 89 -8.16 -9.50 3.29
CA PRO A 89 -6.84 -9.60 3.87
C PRO A 89 -5.75 -9.37 2.83
N ILE A 90 -4.92 -8.34 3.04
CA ILE A 90 -3.77 -8.05 2.19
C ILE A 90 -2.59 -8.89 2.67
N TYR A 91 -2.22 -9.88 1.88
CA TYR A 91 -1.03 -10.69 2.16
C TYR A 91 0.25 -9.93 1.79
N SER A 92 1.31 -10.20 2.55
CA SER A 92 2.62 -9.60 2.28
C SER A 92 3.31 -10.26 1.08
N SER A 93 4.14 -9.50 0.38
CA SER A 93 5.03 -10.04 -0.67
C SER A 93 6.40 -10.38 -0.08
N SER A 94 7.17 -11.24 -0.77
CA SER A 94 8.55 -11.53 -0.36
C SER A 94 9.42 -10.28 -0.23
N ARG A 95 9.17 -9.26 -1.07
CA ARG A 95 9.84 -7.95 -0.98
C ARG A 95 9.44 -7.17 0.28
N ARG A 96 8.15 -7.15 0.62
CA ARG A 96 7.66 -6.50 1.85
C ARG A 96 8.18 -7.19 3.10
N VAL A 97 8.15 -8.53 3.14
CA VAL A 97 8.70 -9.32 4.25
C VAL A 97 10.20 -9.07 4.42
N ALA A 98 10.94 -8.82 3.34
CA ALA A 98 12.36 -8.45 3.39
C ALA A 98 12.63 -6.99 3.85
N GLY A 99 11.60 -6.24 4.26
CA GLY A 99 11.71 -4.85 4.72
C GLY A 99 11.53 -3.80 3.62
N GLY A 100 11.11 -4.20 2.42
CA GLY A 100 10.80 -3.27 1.34
C GLY A 100 9.55 -2.43 1.65
N PRO A 101 9.51 -1.15 1.24
CA PRO A 101 8.45 -0.25 1.64
C PRO A 101 7.16 -0.50 0.84
N TYR A 102 6.00 -0.10 1.38
CA TYR A 102 4.68 -0.37 0.78
C TYR A 102 4.53 0.26 -0.61
N GLU A 103 5.01 1.48 -0.79
CA GLU A 103 4.93 2.22 -2.06
C GLU A 103 5.78 1.60 -3.19
N GLY A 104 6.66 0.64 -2.87
CA GLY A 104 7.45 -0.07 -3.86
C GLY A 104 8.51 0.78 -4.56
N GLY A 105 8.83 1.97 -4.03
CA GLY A 105 9.68 2.97 -4.69
C GLY A 105 11.18 2.65 -4.75
N VAL A 106 11.62 1.54 -4.13
CA VAL A 106 13.03 1.11 -4.14
C VAL A 106 13.22 -0.02 -5.16
N TRP A 107 13.58 0.35 -6.39
CA TRP A 107 13.85 -0.59 -7.48
C TRP A 107 15.24 -1.21 -7.37
N LYS A 108 16.25 -0.42 -6.99
CA LYS A 108 17.62 -0.87 -6.72
C LYS A 108 18.05 -0.43 -5.33
N CYS A 109 18.07 -1.36 -4.39
CA CYS A 109 18.51 -1.07 -3.03
C CYS A 109 20.03 -0.82 -2.96
N THR A 110 20.44 0.05 -2.04
CA THR A 110 21.82 0.03 -1.54
C THR A 110 21.99 -1.23 -0.67
N THR A 111 23.16 -1.87 -0.69
CA THR A 111 23.41 -3.05 0.15
C THR A 111 24.14 -2.70 1.45
N GLN A 112 23.88 -3.49 2.49
CA GLN A 112 24.59 -3.49 3.76
C GLN A 112 25.17 -4.87 4.07
N PRO A 113 26.31 -4.96 4.80
CA PRO A 113 26.87 -6.24 5.20
C PRO A 113 25.89 -7.08 6.01
N VAL A 114 25.89 -8.41 5.81
CA VAL A 114 25.00 -9.35 6.53
C VAL A 114 25.06 -9.16 8.05
N MET A 115 26.26 -9.01 8.62
CA MET A 115 26.39 -8.82 10.08
C MET A 115 25.76 -7.52 10.57
N ARG A 116 25.78 -6.46 9.75
CA ARG A 116 25.14 -5.20 10.11
C ARG A 116 23.62 -5.38 10.14
N ALA A 117 23.05 -6.04 9.14
CA ALA A 117 21.63 -6.36 9.09
C ALA A 117 21.18 -7.19 10.32
N VAL A 118 21.94 -8.23 10.68
CA VAL A 118 21.67 -9.03 11.89
C VAL A 118 21.71 -8.18 13.15
N ASN A 119 22.77 -7.39 13.34
CA ASN A 119 22.93 -6.56 14.54
C ASN A 119 21.88 -5.46 14.67
N GLN A 120 21.27 -5.04 13.56
CA GLN A 120 20.17 -4.07 13.52
C GLN A 120 18.80 -4.71 13.72
N GLY A 121 18.72 -6.04 13.89
CA GLY A 121 17.45 -6.74 14.07
C GLY A 121 16.61 -6.83 12.79
N LEU A 122 17.21 -6.73 11.59
CA LEU A 122 16.48 -6.73 10.31
C LEU A 122 15.57 -7.97 10.15
N TYR A 123 15.96 -9.09 10.75
CA TYR A 123 15.26 -10.37 10.64
C TYR A 123 14.16 -10.57 11.70
N GLY A 124 13.87 -9.54 12.50
CA GLY A 124 12.83 -9.60 13.52
C GLY A 124 13.10 -10.67 14.56
N GLU A 125 12.10 -11.52 14.81
CA GLU A 125 12.17 -12.61 15.80
C GLU A 125 13.15 -13.73 15.40
N TRP A 126 13.55 -13.81 14.13
CA TRP A 126 14.50 -14.82 13.68
C TRP A 126 15.94 -14.39 14.01
N GLU A 127 16.57 -15.11 14.94
CA GLU A 127 17.99 -14.96 15.27
C GLU A 127 18.84 -16.00 14.52
N PRO A 128 19.51 -15.64 13.41
CA PRO A 128 20.24 -16.60 12.60
C PRO A 128 21.47 -17.15 13.33
N THR A 129 21.63 -18.47 13.28
CA THR A 129 22.79 -19.17 13.81
C THR A 129 24.07 -18.79 13.06
N ARG A 130 25.24 -19.12 13.62
CA ARG A 130 26.53 -18.91 12.95
C ARG A 130 26.62 -19.61 11.59
N ALA A 131 25.97 -20.76 11.42
CA ALA A 131 25.94 -21.49 10.15
C ALA A 131 25.09 -20.77 9.11
N GLU A 132 23.92 -20.28 9.50
CA GLU A 132 23.03 -19.50 8.63
C GLU A 132 23.66 -18.15 8.26
N ILE A 133 24.34 -17.48 9.18
CA ILE A 133 25.10 -16.26 8.86
C ILE A 133 26.20 -16.54 7.82
N ARG A 134 26.94 -17.64 7.94
CA ARG A 134 27.93 -18.02 6.92
C ARG A 134 27.26 -18.25 5.57
N ARG A 135 26.14 -18.98 5.56
CA ARG A 135 25.38 -19.25 4.34
C ARG A 135 24.83 -17.97 3.71
N LEU A 136 24.31 -17.04 4.50
CA LEU A 136 23.86 -15.73 4.03
C LEU A 136 25.00 -14.94 3.38
N LYS A 137 26.20 -14.96 3.96
CA LYS A 137 27.38 -14.29 3.38
C LYS A 137 27.83 -14.94 2.06
N GLU A 138 27.67 -16.25 1.91
CA GLU A 138 27.94 -16.94 0.64
C GLU A 138 26.93 -16.57 -0.45
N ILE A 139 25.64 -16.50 -0.10
CA ILE A 139 24.56 -16.18 -1.05
C ILE A 139 24.57 -14.69 -1.42
N PHE A 140 24.86 -13.81 -0.45
CA PHE A 140 24.86 -12.37 -0.59
C PHE A 140 26.26 -11.79 -0.35
N PRO A 141 27.24 -12.05 -1.24
CA PRO A 141 28.63 -11.62 -1.05
C PRO A 141 28.79 -10.09 -1.05
N SER A 142 27.88 -9.37 -1.71
CA SER A 142 27.81 -7.91 -1.73
C SER A 142 26.94 -7.32 -0.61
N GLY A 143 26.42 -8.15 0.29
CA GLY A 143 25.48 -7.75 1.33
C GLY A 143 24.01 -7.85 0.91
N VAL A 144 23.12 -7.57 1.85
CA VAL A 144 21.66 -7.59 1.70
C VAL A 144 21.11 -6.18 1.55
N CYS A 145 19.87 -6.01 1.10
CA CYS A 145 19.29 -4.67 0.94
C CYS A 145 19.24 -3.89 2.27
N ASP A 146 19.56 -2.60 2.18
CA ASP A 146 19.32 -1.59 3.20
C ASP A 146 18.17 -0.70 2.72
N PHE A 147 16.93 -1.06 3.10
CA PHE A 147 15.73 -0.31 2.73
C PHE A 147 15.57 1.00 3.52
N SER A 148 16.43 1.30 4.50
CA SER A 148 16.50 2.63 5.11
C SER A 148 17.12 3.68 4.19
N ARG A 149 17.70 3.25 3.07
CA ARG A 149 18.34 4.11 2.07
C ARG A 149 17.42 4.32 0.87
N PRO A 150 17.48 5.51 0.22
CA PRO A 150 16.75 5.75 -1.00
C PRO A 150 17.20 4.82 -2.13
N ASP A 151 16.38 4.74 -3.18
CA ASP A 151 16.67 3.97 -4.38
C ASP A 151 18.00 4.41 -5.02
N ALA A 152 18.96 3.50 -5.07
CA ALA A 152 20.27 3.71 -5.70
C ALA A 152 20.17 3.84 -7.23
N GLY A 153 19.03 3.45 -7.81
CA GLY A 153 18.72 3.60 -9.23
C GLY A 153 18.11 4.95 -9.60
N LYS A 154 17.67 5.76 -8.63
CA LYS A 154 16.97 7.02 -8.90
C LYS A 154 17.93 8.05 -9.55
N PRO A 155 17.59 8.61 -10.73
CA PRO A 155 18.38 9.68 -11.33
C PRO A 155 18.48 10.91 -10.41
N ARG A 156 19.66 11.54 -10.39
CA ARG A 156 19.94 12.66 -9.45
C ARG A 156 19.24 13.98 -9.79
N ASN A 157 18.69 14.12 -11.00
CA ASN A 157 18.18 15.39 -11.54
C ASN A 157 16.71 15.29 -11.99
N LEU A 158 15.89 14.53 -11.26
CA LEU A 158 14.43 14.52 -11.42
C LEU A 158 13.78 15.40 -10.36
#